data_AF-A0A378B143-F1
#
_entry.id   AF-A0A378B143-F1
#
_cell.length_a   1.000
_cell.length_b   1.000
_cell.length_c   1.000
_cell.angle_alpha   90.00
_cell.angle_beta   90.00
_cell.angle_gamma   90.00
#
_symmetry.space_group_name_H-M   'P 1'
#
loop_
_entity.id
_entity.type
_entity.pdbx_description
1 polymer ?
#
loop_
_entity_poly.entity_id
_entity_poly.type
_entity_poly.pdbx_seq_one_letter_code
_entity_poly.pdbx_strand_id
1 'polypeptide(L)' 'MDRDALLKNLRGVTYDGMDRSVDVAISRLRKKLLDNATEPYRIKTVRNKGYLFAPHAWDN' A
#
# COMPACT_ATOMS: atom_id res chain seq x y z
N MET A 1 -0.75 7.74 2.01
CA MET A 1 0.61 8.04 1.52
C MET A 1 0.63 7.83 0.02
N ASP A 2 1.24 8.75 -0.72
CA ASP A 2 1.36 8.67 -2.17
C ASP A 2 2.38 7.59 -2.59
N ARG A 3 2.23 7.06 -3.82
CA ARG A 3 3.13 6.06 -4.39
C ARG A 3 4.56 6.58 -4.51
N ASP A 4 4.72 7.83 -4.92
CA ASP A 4 6.04 8.48 -4.97
C ASP A 4 6.69 8.57 -3.60
N ALA A 5 5.93 9.03 -2.60
CA ALA A 5 6.40 9.05 -1.22
C ALA A 5 6.78 7.66 -0.69
N LEU A 6 6.01 6.62 -1.04
CA LEU A 6 6.34 5.23 -0.68
C LEU A 6 7.64 4.76 -1.34
N LEU A 7 7.82 4.99 -2.64
CA LEU A 7 9.03 4.61 -3.37
C LEU A 7 10.26 5.34 -2.85
N LYS A 8 10.13 6.65 -2.64
CA LYS A 8 11.20 7.48 -2.10
C LYS A 8 11.61 7.04 -0.71
N ASN A 9 10.65 6.78 0.17
CA ASN A 9 10.95 6.34 1.54
C ASN A 9 11.49 4.90 1.62
N LEU A 10 11.04 3.99 0.73
CA LEU A 10 11.46 2.59 0.76
C LEU A 10 12.78 2.33 0.02
N ARG A 11 13.05 3.09 -1.05
CA ARG A 11 14.12 2.78 -2.02
C ARG A 11 14.94 4.00 -2.43
N GLY A 12 14.58 5.21 -2.01
CA GLY A 12 15.27 6.44 -2.39
C GLY A 12 15.04 6.88 -3.84
N VAL A 13 14.11 6.24 -4.56
CA VAL A 13 13.83 6.52 -5.98
C VAL A 13 12.47 7.21 -6.14
N THR A 14 12.35 8.02 -7.20
CA THR A 14 11.09 8.68 -7.58
C THR A 14 10.22 7.76 -8.41
N TYR A 15 8.90 7.94 -8.31
CA TYR A 15 7.93 7.20 -9.09
C TYR A 15 7.89 7.69 -10.55
N ASP A 16 8.15 6.78 -11.48
CA ASP A 16 8.14 7.03 -12.92
C ASP A 16 6.74 6.85 -13.58
N GLY A 17 5.71 6.53 -12.78
CA GLY A 17 4.35 6.25 -13.27
C GLY A 17 4.14 4.81 -13.77
N MET A 18 5.20 4.08 -14.09
CA MET A 18 5.15 2.68 -14.55
C MET A 18 5.55 1.67 -13.47
N ASP A 19 6.23 2.10 -12.41
CA ASP A 19 6.70 1.23 -11.33
C ASP A 19 5.52 0.66 -10.50
N ARG A 20 5.26 -0.64 -10.69
CA ARG A 20 4.24 -1.40 -9.96
C ARG A 20 4.78 -2.09 -8.70
N SER A 21 6.03 -1.84 -8.32
CA SER A 21 6.67 -2.51 -7.17
C SER A 21 5.96 -2.24 -5.86
N VAL A 22 5.41 -1.03 -5.66
CA VAL A 22 4.57 -0.71 -4.50
C VAL A 22 3.28 -1.53 -4.50
N ASP A 23 2.58 -1.62 -5.64
CA ASP A 23 1.37 -2.45 -5.76
C ASP A 23 1.67 -3.93 -5.44
N VAL A 24 2.81 -4.46 -5.93
CA VAL A 24 3.26 -5.83 -5.64
C VAL A 24 3.58 -6.01 -4.15
N ALA A 25 4.26 -5.04 -3.53
CA ALA A 25 4.58 -5.08 -2.10
C ALA A 25 3.31 -5.06 -1.25
N ILE A 26 2.36 -4.18 -1.56
CA ILE A 26 1.05 -4.11 -0.87
C ILE A 26 0.28 -5.43 -1.04
N SER A 27 0.26 -6.02 -2.23
CA SER A 27 -0.40 -7.31 -2.47
C SER A 27 0.19 -8.43 -1.62
N ARG A 28 1.53 -8.52 -1.55
CA ARG A 28 2.24 -9.48 -0.69
C ARG A 28 1.97 -9.24 0.79
N LEU A 29 1.95 -7.98 1.21
CA LEU A 29 1.69 -7.59 2.60
C LEU A 29 0.26 -7.97 3.01
N ARG A 30 -0.74 -7.65 2.20
CA ARG A 30 -2.14 -8.04 2.46
C ARG A 30 -2.29 -9.55 2.62
N LYS A 31 -1.67 -10.36 1.76
CA LYS A 31 -1.66 -11.83 1.90
C LYS A 31 -1.08 -12.30 3.23
N LYS A 32 0.05 -11.73 3.66
CA LYS A 32 0.68 -12.07 4.96
C LYS A 32 -0.17 -11.66 6.15
N LEU A 33 -0.94 -10.58 6.01
CA LEU A 33 -1.85 -10.10 7.03
C LEU A 33 -3.21 -10.79 7.03
N LEU A 34 -3.46 -11.71 6.07
CA LEU A 34 -4.80 -12.25 5.81
C LEU A 34 -5.84 -11.13 5.55
N ASP A 35 -5.41 -9.99 5.03
CA ASP A 35 -6.24 -8.83 4.71
C ASP A 35 -6.84 -9.02 3.32
N ASN A 36 -8.17 -9.11 3.24
CA ASN A 36 -8.85 -9.40 1.98
C ASN A 36 -8.65 -8.24 0.99
N ALA A 37 -8.22 -8.54 -0.24
CA ALA A 37 -8.06 -7.51 -1.26
C ALA A 37 -9.39 -6.93 -1.78
N THR A 38 -10.49 -7.69 -1.72
CA THR A 38 -11.84 -7.24 -2.11
C THR A 38 -12.49 -6.40 -1.02
N GLU A 39 -12.12 -6.63 0.23
CA GLU A 39 -12.60 -5.89 1.39
C GLU A 39 -11.42 -5.56 2.32
N PRO A 40 -10.55 -4.62 1.91
CA PRO A 40 -9.33 -4.32 2.65
C PRO A 40 -9.67 -3.60 3.96
N TYR A 41 -9.40 -4.28 5.06
CA TYR A 41 -9.66 -3.78 6.40
C TYR A 41 -8.47 -2.96 6.90
N ARG A 42 -7.24 -3.46 6.72
CA ARG A 42 -6.02 -2.87 7.29
C ARG A 42 -5.34 -1.85 6.39
N ILE A 43 -5.22 -2.15 5.10
CA ILE A 43 -4.55 -1.27 4.13
C ILE A 43 -5.50 -0.98 2.98
N LYS A 44 -6.02 0.23 2.87
CA LYS A 44 -6.99 0.63 1.84
C LYS A 44 -6.29 1.20 0.60
N THR A 45 -6.75 0.81 -0.59
CA THR A 45 -6.30 1.41 -1.85
C THR A 45 -7.12 2.66 -2.14
N VAL A 46 -6.45 3.80 -2.32
CA VAL A 46 -7.07 5.03 -2.83
C VAL A 46 -6.63 5.19 -4.28
N ARG A 47 -7.57 4.97 -5.21
CA ARG A 47 -7.30 5.07 -6.66
C ARG A 47 -6.68 6.42 -6.98
N ASN A 48 -5.64 6.42 -7.80
CA ASN A 48 -4.86 7.60 -8.21
C ASN A 48 -4.20 8.42 -7.06
N LYS A 49 -4.24 7.95 -5.81
CA LYS A 49 -3.61 8.63 -4.66
C LYS A 49 -2.64 7.77 -3.86
N GLY A 50 -2.75 6.45 -3.91
CA GLY A 50 -1.85 5.53 -3.20
C GLY A 50 -2.58 4.66 -2.19
N TYR A 51 -2.03 4.55 -0.98
CA TYR A 51 -2.55 3.64 0.05
C TYR A 51 -2.73 4.35 1.39
N LEU A 52 -3.74 3.92 2.12
CA LEU A 52 -4.05 4.40 3.45
C LEU A 52 -3.97 3.24 4.44
N PHE A 53 -3.20 3.43 5.49
CA PHE A 53 -3.19 2.56 6.66
C PHE A 53 -4.40 2.91 7.53
N ALA A 54 -5.17 1.91 7.96
CA ALA A 54 -6.35 2.09 8.81
C ALA A 54 -6.00 1.70 10.25
N PRO A 55 -5.72 2.65 11.17
CA PRO A 55 -5.20 2.34 12.51
C PRO A 55 -6.15 1.46 13.35
N HIS A 56 -7.45 1.76 13.31
CA HIS A 56 -8.50 1.02 14.02
C HIS A 56 -8.59 -0.47 13.62
N ALA A 57 -8.05 -0.85 12.46
CA ALA A 57 -8.05 -2.23 12.00
C ALA A 57 -6.98 -3.11 12.68
N TRP A 58 -6.24 -2.53 13.62
CA TRP A 58 -5.14 -3.15 14.36
C TRP A 58 -5.32 -3.07 15.88
N ASP A 59 -6.35 -2.37 16.34
CA ASP A 59 -6.76 -2.37 17.74
C ASP A 59 -7.50 -3.69 17.99
N ASN A 60 -7.05 -4.46 18.99
CA ASN A 60 -7.67 -5.73 19.42
C ASN A 60 -8.86 -5.48 20.35
#